data_AF-A0A7Y8R5V3-F1
#
_entry.id   AF-A0A7Y8R5V3-F1
#
_cell.length_a   1.000
_cell.length_b   1.000
_cell.length_c   1.000
_cell.angle_alpha   90.00
_cell.angle_beta   90.00
_cell.angle_gamma   90.00
#
_symmetry.space_group_name_H-M   'P 1'
#
loop_
_entity.id
_entity.type
_entity.pdbx_description
1 polymer ?
#
loop_
_entity_poly.entity_id
_entity_poly.type
_entity_poly.pdbx_seq_one_letter_code
_entity_poly.pdbx_strand_id
1 'polypeptide(L)'
;MDMNKQDTWPDELLDHLRRHQAVFRAWELQKIGAQGGESVSGPDYDRALGELRKVLNNYTLHGYHCTRLIRPEIARIRSSGMQLPNEAMLHQRIESLRDGGLLDAANAAELIADNEAAEKNRAGRIWFCFFPPNLDSETGLSDLLSYWGGESLYNSHDTHAVRGPLLAGIGTPCLVEAEVPISSLRGPSFLDMKVARQFLIWNGLQTSEPVLHTDCAIEPLPARSILRIIEFPGSDFTALTGCDAWQKQLTVGRG
;
A
#
# COMPACT_ATOMS: atom_id res chain seq x y z
N MET A 1 5.10 -2.41 13.01
CA MET A 1 4.88 -3.87 13.15
C MET A 1 4.64 -4.48 11.77
N ASP A 2 5.13 -5.68 11.51
CA ASP A 2 4.95 -6.39 10.24
C ASP A 2 3.83 -7.44 10.39
N MET A 3 2.79 -7.35 9.58
CA MET A 3 1.65 -8.27 9.64
C MET A 3 2.04 -9.73 9.39
N ASN A 4 3.18 -9.98 8.74
CA ASN A 4 3.63 -11.32 8.35
C ASN A 4 4.66 -11.89 9.34
N LYS A 5 5.05 -11.15 10.38
CA LYS A 5 6.08 -11.55 11.35
C LYS A 5 5.62 -11.31 12.79
N GLN A 6 5.20 -12.38 13.46
CA GLN A 6 4.63 -12.33 14.80
C GLN A 6 5.59 -11.75 15.85
N ASP A 7 6.89 -12.01 15.72
CA ASP A 7 7.95 -11.52 16.61
C ASP A 7 8.14 -9.99 16.56
N THR A 8 7.54 -9.32 15.57
CA THR A 8 7.53 -7.86 15.47
C THR A 8 6.29 -7.21 16.13
N TRP A 9 5.38 -8.01 16.69
CA TRP A 9 4.14 -7.51 17.27
C TRP A 9 4.36 -7.07 18.72
N PRO A 10 3.83 -5.90 19.14
CA PRO A 10 3.95 -5.43 20.51
C PRO A 10 3.34 -6.39 21.53
N ASP A 11 3.97 -6.50 22.71
CA ASP A 11 3.48 -7.37 23.79
C ASP A 11 2.04 -7.03 24.22
N GLU A 12 1.71 -5.74 24.30
CA GLU A 12 0.34 -5.29 24.63
C GLU A 12 -0.70 -5.81 23.63
N LEU A 13 -0.36 -5.80 22.34
CA LEU A 13 -1.21 -6.35 21.28
C LEU A 13 -1.37 -7.85 21.44
N LEU A 14 -0.27 -8.59 21.66
CA LEU A 14 -0.30 -10.03 21.86
C LEU A 14 -1.10 -10.41 23.10
N ASP A 15 -0.97 -9.67 24.20
CA ASP A 15 -1.73 -9.90 25.42
C ASP A 15 -3.21 -9.59 25.26
N HIS A 16 -3.57 -8.57 24.49
CA HIS A 16 -4.96 -8.33 24.10
C HIS A 16 -5.50 -9.52 23.28
N LEU A 17 -4.78 -9.95 22.24
CA LEU A 17 -5.20 -11.06 21.38
C LEU A 17 -5.36 -12.39 22.14
N ARG A 18 -4.44 -12.70 23.06
CA ARG A 18 -4.52 -13.89 23.94
C ARG A 18 -5.75 -13.84 24.84
N ARG A 19 -6.03 -12.68 25.46
CA ARG A 19 -7.21 -12.48 26.32
C ARG A 19 -8.53 -12.70 25.58
N HIS A 20 -8.60 -12.28 24.32
CA HIS A 20 -9.82 -12.38 23.49
C HIS A 20 -9.80 -13.54 22.48
N GLN A 21 -8.83 -14.46 22.58
CA GLN A 21 -8.63 -15.53 21.61
C GLN A 21 -9.88 -16.41 21.41
N ALA A 22 -10.57 -16.75 22.50
CA ALA A 22 -11.80 -17.55 22.43
C ALA A 22 -12.91 -16.84 21.63
N VAL A 23 -13.10 -15.54 21.87
CA VAL A 23 -14.08 -14.70 21.16
C VAL A 23 -13.78 -14.65 19.66
N PHE A 24 -12.54 -14.34 19.28
CA PHE A 24 -12.15 -14.25 17.87
C PHE A 24 -12.25 -15.62 17.18
N ARG A 25 -11.83 -16.70 17.85
CA ARG A 25 -11.89 -18.05 17.30
C ARG A 25 -13.34 -18.52 17.10
N ALA A 26 -14.21 -18.29 18.08
CA ALA A 26 -15.63 -18.62 17.97
C ALA A 26 -16.27 -17.94 16.75
N TRP A 27 -15.97 -16.65 16.55
CA TRP A 27 -16.49 -15.89 15.40
C TRP A 27 -16.02 -16.44 14.05
N GLU A 28 -14.73 -16.74 13.89
CA GLU A 28 -14.20 -17.30 12.63
C GLU A 28 -14.74 -18.71 12.35
N LEU A 29 -14.92 -19.55 13.38
CA LEU A 29 -15.49 -20.89 13.24
C LEU A 29 -16.99 -20.88 12.90
N GLN A 30 -17.76 -19.93 13.47
CA GLN A 30 -19.16 -19.72 13.14
C GLN A 30 -19.37 -19.39 11.66
N LYS A 31 -18.50 -18.54 11.07
CA LYS A 31 -18.59 -18.14 9.66
C LYS A 31 -18.47 -19.32 8.70
N ILE A 32 -17.64 -20.30 9.04
CA ILE A 32 -17.41 -21.49 8.20
C ILE A 32 -18.35 -22.66 8.54
N GLY A 33 -19.37 -22.44 9.39
CA GLY A 33 -20.37 -23.44 9.73
C GLY A 33 -19.83 -24.64 10.52
N ALA A 34 -18.72 -24.48 11.24
CA ALA A 34 -18.13 -25.56 12.03
C ALA A 34 -19.11 -25.99 13.15
N GLN A 35 -19.55 -27.25 13.12
CA GLN A 35 -20.48 -27.78 14.12
C GLN A 35 -19.78 -28.06 15.46
N GLY A 36 -20.46 -27.73 16.56
CA GLY A 36 -20.01 -28.08 17.93
C GLY A 36 -19.05 -27.10 18.61
N GLY A 37 -18.80 -25.93 18.01
CA GLY A 37 -17.99 -24.86 18.63
C GLY A 37 -18.79 -23.95 19.57
N GLU A 38 -18.08 -23.27 20.48
CA GLU A 38 -18.64 -22.15 21.26
C GLU A 38 -19.14 -21.07 20.30
N SER A 39 -20.33 -20.55 20.59
CA SER A 39 -20.97 -19.48 19.82
C SER A 39 -20.75 -18.15 20.54
N VAL A 40 -20.25 -17.14 19.83
CA VAL A 40 -20.15 -15.76 20.32
C VAL A 40 -21.23 -14.88 19.70
N SER A 41 -21.71 -13.90 20.47
CA SER A 41 -22.66 -12.91 19.97
C SER A 41 -21.95 -11.85 19.12
N GLY A 42 -22.65 -11.28 18.13
CA GLY A 42 -22.14 -10.14 17.36
C GLY A 42 -21.69 -8.97 18.26
N PRO A 43 -22.50 -8.53 19.25
CA PRO A 43 -22.10 -7.47 20.17
C PRO A 43 -20.83 -7.75 20.99
N ASP A 44 -20.58 -8.99 21.40
CA ASP A 44 -19.37 -9.34 22.14
C ASP A 44 -18.13 -9.36 21.22
N TYR A 45 -18.29 -9.85 19.99
CA TYR A 45 -17.24 -9.77 18.97
C TYR A 45 -16.92 -8.31 18.62
N ASP A 46 -17.93 -7.47 18.39
CA ASP A 46 -17.77 -6.04 18.08
C ASP A 46 -17.09 -5.28 19.23
N ARG A 47 -17.39 -5.65 20.49
CA ARG A 47 -16.71 -5.09 21.67
C ARG A 47 -15.23 -5.44 21.67
N ALA A 48 -14.89 -6.73 21.50
CA ALA A 48 -13.50 -7.17 21.44
C ALA A 48 -12.73 -6.54 20.28
N LEU A 49 -13.36 -6.42 19.10
CA LEU A 49 -12.77 -5.79 17.93
C LEU A 49 -12.55 -4.28 18.14
N GLY A 50 -13.51 -3.60 18.78
CA GLY A 50 -13.40 -2.19 19.13
C GLY A 50 -12.29 -1.91 20.14
N GLU A 51 -12.05 -2.82 21.09
CA GLU A 51 -10.92 -2.74 22.01
C GLU A 51 -9.59 -3.00 21.31
N LEU A 52 -9.52 -4.02 20.45
CA LEU A 52 -8.35 -4.30 19.62
C LEU A 52 -7.97 -3.09 18.76
N ARG A 53 -8.95 -2.43 18.15
CA ARG A 53 -8.72 -1.21 17.36
C ARG A 53 -8.08 -0.09 18.16
N LYS A 54 -8.48 0.10 19.43
CA LYS A 54 -7.87 1.10 20.32
C LYS A 54 -6.40 0.78 20.60
N VAL A 55 -6.08 -0.50 20.82
CA VAL A 55 -4.69 -0.95 21.00
C VAL A 55 -3.89 -0.70 19.72
N LEU A 56 -4.42 -1.12 18.58
CA LEU A 56 -3.76 -1.00 17.27
C LEU A 56 -3.42 0.45 16.88
N ASN A 57 -4.29 1.40 17.19
CA ASN A 57 -4.09 2.81 16.86
C ASN A 57 -2.84 3.44 17.49
N ASN A 58 -2.21 2.79 18.48
CA ASN A 58 -0.96 3.25 19.08
C ASN A 58 0.29 2.85 18.30
N TYR A 59 0.16 2.05 17.24
CA TYR A 59 1.27 1.44 16.53
C TYR A 59 1.32 1.81 15.05
N THR A 60 2.44 1.49 14.42
CA THR A 60 2.64 1.63 12.97
C THR A 60 2.56 0.27 12.29
N LEU A 61 2.12 0.26 11.03
CA LEU A 61 2.29 -0.88 10.12
C LEU A 61 3.47 -0.66 9.20
N HIS A 62 4.26 -1.71 9.05
CA HIS A 62 5.28 -1.80 8.02
C HIS A 62 4.63 -2.08 6.67
N GLY A 63 4.88 -1.24 5.67
CA GLY A 63 4.26 -1.35 4.36
C GLY A 63 5.06 -0.75 3.22
N TYR A 64 4.60 -1.04 2.01
CA TYR A 64 5.23 -0.63 0.76
C TYR A 64 4.27 0.17 -0.12
N HIS A 65 4.72 1.34 -0.56
CA HIS A 65 4.07 2.09 -1.64
C HIS A 65 4.82 1.83 -2.95
N CYS A 66 4.15 1.18 -3.90
CA CYS A 66 4.69 0.84 -5.21
C CYS A 66 4.42 1.98 -6.19
N THR A 67 5.47 2.51 -6.81
CA THR A 67 5.34 3.66 -7.72
C THR A 67 6.57 3.79 -8.62
N ARG A 68 6.51 4.69 -9.61
CA ARG A 68 7.64 5.06 -10.47
C ARG A 68 8.02 6.51 -10.22
N LEU A 69 9.29 6.76 -9.91
CA LEU A 69 9.79 8.05 -9.44
C LEU A 69 11.01 8.54 -10.25
N ILE A 70 11.11 9.85 -10.46
CA ILE A 70 12.33 10.50 -10.94
C ILE A 70 13.25 10.91 -9.78
N ARG A 71 14.53 11.19 -10.05
CA ARG A 71 15.53 11.50 -9.01
C ARG A 71 15.11 12.64 -8.07
N PRO A 72 14.55 13.76 -8.55
CA PRO A 72 14.07 14.83 -7.67
C PRO A 72 12.93 14.40 -6.74
N GLU A 73 12.07 13.47 -7.17
CA GLU A 73 10.96 12.95 -6.35
C GLU A 73 11.50 12.05 -5.23
N ILE A 74 12.44 11.16 -5.56
CA ILE A 74 13.15 10.30 -4.58
C ILE A 74 13.82 11.18 -3.51
N ALA A 75 14.55 12.21 -3.92
CA ALA A 75 15.21 13.13 -3.00
C ALA A 75 14.21 13.88 -2.10
N ARG A 76 13.05 14.28 -2.66
CA ARG A 76 11.98 14.95 -1.90
C ARG A 76 11.35 14.03 -0.86
N ILE A 77 11.07 12.77 -1.22
CA ILE A 77 10.51 11.78 -0.28
C ILE A 77 11.50 11.49 0.85
N ARG A 78 12.80 11.36 0.54
CA ARG A 78 13.84 11.14 1.56
C ARG A 78 13.96 12.32 2.54
N SER A 79 13.87 13.56 2.05
CA SER A 79 14.07 14.76 2.87
C SER A 79 12.82 15.21 3.63
N SER A 80 11.64 15.06 3.02
CA SER A 80 10.39 15.65 3.52
C SER A 80 9.28 14.64 3.76
N GLY A 81 9.49 13.36 3.46
CA GLY A 81 8.46 12.33 3.53
C GLY A 81 7.47 12.40 2.37
N MET A 82 6.31 11.78 2.54
CA MET A 82 5.27 11.70 1.51
C MET A 82 4.13 12.66 1.82
N GLN A 83 3.79 13.49 0.83
CA GLN A 83 2.64 14.38 0.88
C GLN A 83 1.42 13.68 0.28
N LEU A 84 0.22 14.08 0.71
CA LEU A 84 -1.02 13.54 0.17
C LEU A 84 -1.19 13.94 -1.31
N PRO A 85 -1.39 12.98 -2.22
CA PRO A 85 -1.62 13.27 -3.63
C PRO A 85 -2.85 14.14 -3.83
N ASN A 86 -2.76 15.09 -4.76
CA ASN A 86 -3.88 15.87 -5.25
C ASN A 86 -3.57 16.36 -6.67
N GLU A 87 -4.58 16.93 -7.34
CA GLU A 87 -4.47 17.47 -8.69
C GLU A 87 -3.32 18.50 -8.83
N ALA A 88 -3.25 19.47 -7.92
CA ALA A 88 -2.21 20.50 -7.97
C ALA A 88 -0.79 19.91 -7.88
N MET A 89 -0.60 18.89 -7.03
CA MET A 89 0.65 18.15 -6.92
C MET A 89 0.97 17.39 -8.22
N LEU A 90 -0.02 16.75 -8.85
CA LEU A 90 0.21 16.08 -10.13
C LEU A 90 0.58 17.08 -11.23
N HIS A 91 -0.10 18.21 -11.31
CA HIS A 91 0.21 19.26 -12.30
C HIS A 91 1.64 19.78 -12.11
N GLN A 92 2.06 20.09 -10.88
CA GLN A 92 3.43 20.51 -10.59
C GLN A 92 4.47 19.46 -10.99
N ARG A 93 4.15 18.17 -10.82
CA ARG A 93 5.02 17.08 -11.25
C ARG A 93 5.14 17.04 -12.78
N ILE A 94 4.04 17.18 -13.51
CA ILE A 94 4.03 17.22 -14.99
C ILE A 94 4.80 18.44 -15.50
N GLU A 95 4.57 19.62 -14.92
CA GLU A 95 5.30 20.84 -15.28
C GLU A 95 6.80 20.71 -15.02
N SER A 96 7.19 20.09 -13.90
CA SER A 96 8.61 19.83 -13.60
C SER A 96 9.26 18.92 -14.66
N LEU A 97 8.54 17.93 -15.19
CA LEU A 97 9.04 17.10 -16.28
C LEU A 97 9.17 17.88 -17.59
N ARG A 98 8.21 18.76 -17.89
CA ARG A 98 8.27 19.66 -19.05
C ARG A 98 9.48 20.58 -18.98
N ASP A 99 9.65 21.25 -17.85
CA ASP A 99 10.73 22.20 -17.63
C ASP A 99 12.11 21.49 -17.61
N GLY A 100 12.14 20.23 -17.19
CA GLY A 100 13.30 19.34 -17.29
C GLY A 100 13.55 18.72 -18.67
N GLY A 101 12.72 19.02 -19.68
CA GLY A 101 12.85 18.51 -21.05
C GLY A 101 12.51 17.02 -21.22
N LEU A 102 11.87 16.39 -20.24
CA LEU A 102 11.40 15.01 -20.30
C LEU A 102 10.02 14.88 -20.96
N LEU A 103 9.29 15.99 -21.05
CA LEU A 103 8.00 16.13 -21.71
C LEU A 103 8.00 17.37 -22.60
N ASP A 104 7.42 17.27 -23.79
CA ASP A 104 7.10 18.46 -24.59
C ASP A 104 5.83 19.15 -24.08
N ALA A 105 5.61 20.38 -24.54
CA ALA A 105 4.48 21.20 -24.10
C ALA A 105 3.11 20.61 -24.49
N ALA A 106 3.01 19.91 -25.62
CA ALA A 106 1.75 19.34 -26.09
C ALA A 106 1.34 18.15 -25.22
N ASN A 107 2.27 17.21 -24.99
CA ASN A 107 2.05 16.09 -24.10
C ASN A 107 1.80 16.55 -22.66
N ALA A 108 2.53 17.55 -22.15
CA ALA A 108 2.27 18.10 -20.81
C ALA A 108 0.85 18.66 -20.67
N ALA A 109 0.37 19.41 -21.67
CA ALA A 109 -0.99 19.96 -21.66
C ALA A 109 -2.06 18.85 -21.68
N GLU A 110 -1.85 17.81 -22.48
CA GLU A 110 -2.77 16.66 -22.55
C GLU A 110 -2.84 15.89 -21.22
N LEU A 111 -1.69 15.61 -20.59
CA LEU A 111 -1.66 14.92 -19.29
C LEU A 111 -2.31 15.75 -18.17
N ILE A 112 -2.21 17.08 -18.23
CA ILE A 112 -2.90 17.98 -17.30
C ILE A 112 -4.42 17.98 -17.56
N ALA A 113 -4.84 17.93 -18.82
CA ALA A 113 -6.26 17.96 -19.18
C ALA A 113 -6.98 16.64 -18.90
N ASP A 114 -6.29 15.50 -18.97
CA ASP A 114 -6.86 14.16 -18.84
C ASP A 114 -6.14 13.38 -17.75
N ASN A 115 -6.63 13.51 -16.51
CA ASN A 115 -6.18 12.74 -15.36
C ASN A 115 -7.29 12.61 -14.31
N GLU A 116 -7.10 11.69 -13.37
CA GLU A 116 -8.04 11.36 -12.29
C GLU A 116 -7.52 11.82 -10.91
N ALA A 117 -6.58 12.76 -10.84
CA ALA A 117 -5.95 13.14 -9.57
C ALA A 117 -6.87 13.91 -8.61
N ALA A 118 -7.96 14.49 -9.13
CA ALA A 118 -9.02 15.12 -8.33
C ALA A 118 -10.08 14.14 -7.81
N GLU A 119 -10.08 12.88 -8.28
CA GLU A 119 -11.12 11.91 -7.93
C GLU A 119 -11.12 11.57 -6.43
N LYS A 120 -12.31 11.47 -5.81
CA LYS A 120 -12.47 11.34 -4.34
C LYS A 120 -11.83 10.09 -3.74
N ASN A 121 -11.67 9.04 -4.55
CA ASN A 121 -11.01 7.78 -4.18
C ASN A 121 -9.49 7.80 -4.47
N ARG A 122 -8.96 8.86 -5.09
CA ARG A 122 -7.53 9.03 -5.43
C ARG A 122 -6.90 10.18 -4.62
N ALA A 123 -7.53 11.35 -4.65
CA ALA A 123 -7.08 12.54 -3.93
C ALA A 123 -7.02 12.28 -2.42
N GLY A 124 -5.98 12.78 -1.77
CA GLY A 124 -5.81 12.72 -0.32
C GLY A 124 -5.40 11.34 0.22
N ARG A 125 -4.93 10.41 -0.63
CA ARG A 125 -4.68 9.02 -0.24
C ARG A 125 -3.33 8.52 -0.74
N ILE A 126 -2.51 8.01 0.19
CA ILE A 126 -1.27 7.30 -0.16
C ILE A 126 -1.53 5.81 0.08
N TRP A 127 -1.58 5.03 -0.99
CA TRP A 127 -1.89 3.60 -0.93
C TRP A 127 -0.66 2.75 -0.59
N PHE A 128 -0.85 1.78 0.30
CA PHE A 128 0.17 0.84 0.75
C PHE A 128 -0.35 -0.60 0.67
N CYS A 129 0.55 -1.53 0.38
CA CYS A 129 0.41 -2.93 0.79
C CYS A 129 1.19 -3.17 2.09
N PHE A 130 0.55 -3.80 3.08
CA PHE A 130 1.16 -4.15 4.37
C PHE A 130 1.65 -5.60 4.38
N PHE A 131 2.27 -5.98 3.27
CA PHE A 131 2.83 -7.30 3.01
C PHE A 131 3.88 -7.18 1.90
N PRO A 132 4.85 -8.12 1.79
CA PRO A 132 5.80 -8.15 0.69
C PRO A 132 5.08 -8.13 -0.67
N PRO A 133 5.38 -7.19 -1.58
CA PRO A 133 4.63 -7.04 -2.83
C PRO A 133 4.49 -8.34 -3.65
N ASN A 134 5.49 -9.22 -3.64
CA ASN A 134 5.46 -10.52 -4.33
C ASN A 134 4.33 -11.48 -3.89
N LEU A 135 3.60 -11.19 -2.82
CA LEU A 135 2.40 -11.92 -2.42
C LEU A 135 1.13 -11.45 -3.15
N ASP A 136 1.20 -10.33 -3.88
CA ASP A 136 0.15 -9.90 -4.81
C ASP A 136 0.34 -10.54 -6.19
N SER A 137 -0.70 -10.43 -7.01
CA SER A 137 -0.65 -10.76 -8.43
C SER A 137 0.25 -9.79 -9.22
N GLU A 138 0.90 -10.29 -10.28
CA GLU A 138 1.62 -9.44 -11.26
C GLU A 138 0.73 -8.31 -11.77
N THR A 139 -0.55 -8.59 -12.04
CA THR A 139 -1.52 -7.59 -12.51
C THR A 139 -1.77 -6.47 -11.51
N GLY A 140 -1.67 -6.74 -10.21
CA GLY A 140 -1.87 -5.73 -9.16
C GLY A 140 -0.71 -4.73 -9.02
N LEU A 141 0.49 -5.12 -9.48
CA LEU A 141 1.72 -4.33 -9.26
C LEU A 141 2.38 -3.83 -10.53
N SER A 142 2.25 -4.57 -11.62
CA SER A 142 3.02 -4.32 -12.84
C SER A 142 2.75 -2.93 -13.40
N ASP A 143 1.50 -2.44 -13.40
CA ASP A 143 1.19 -1.11 -13.93
C ASP A 143 1.66 0.04 -13.04
N LEU A 144 1.54 -0.10 -11.71
CA LEU A 144 2.08 0.85 -10.72
C LEU A 144 3.59 1.07 -10.87
N LEU A 145 4.30 0.02 -11.28
CA LEU A 145 5.74 0.02 -11.47
C LEU A 145 6.15 0.27 -12.93
N SER A 146 5.24 0.09 -13.89
CA SER A 146 5.50 0.31 -15.31
C SER A 146 5.36 1.76 -15.70
N TYR A 147 4.38 2.49 -15.18
CA TYR A 147 4.06 3.83 -15.66
C TYR A 147 4.28 4.91 -14.60
N TRP A 148 4.89 6.03 -14.99
CA TRP A 148 4.99 7.21 -14.14
C TRP A 148 3.64 7.90 -13.96
N GLY A 149 3.46 8.51 -12.78
CA GLY A 149 2.25 9.28 -12.44
C GLY A 149 1.23 8.53 -11.58
N GLY A 150 1.41 7.21 -11.42
CA GLY A 150 0.47 6.35 -10.69
C GLY A 150 -0.90 6.25 -11.39
N GLU A 151 -1.81 5.48 -10.81
CA GLU A 151 -3.12 5.21 -11.41
C GLU A 151 -3.91 6.49 -11.73
N SER A 152 -3.72 7.55 -10.95
CA SER A 152 -4.36 8.84 -11.19
C SER A 152 -3.99 9.49 -12.52
N LEU A 153 -2.92 9.06 -13.18
CA LEU A 153 -2.53 9.58 -14.49
C LEU A 153 -2.53 8.49 -15.56
N TYR A 154 -1.90 7.34 -15.29
CA TYR A 154 -1.72 6.35 -16.37
C TYR A 154 -3.01 5.65 -16.77
N ASN A 155 -4.04 5.59 -15.92
CA ASN A 155 -5.30 4.89 -16.26
C ASN A 155 -5.98 5.47 -17.52
N SER A 156 -5.82 6.77 -17.78
CA SER A 156 -6.33 7.41 -19.00
C SER A 156 -5.44 7.20 -20.24
N HIS A 157 -4.26 6.60 -20.09
CA HIS A 157 -3.17 6.72 -21.07
C HIS A 157 -2.35 5.45 -21.34
N ASP A 158 -2.44 4.42 -20.51
CA ASP A 158 -1.68 3.18 -20.58
C ASP A 158 -1.80 2.46 -21.94
N THR A 159 -2.99 2.52 -22.54
CA THR A 159 -3.34 1.96 -23.85
C THR A 159 -3.18 2.96 -25.00
N HIS A 160 -2.90 4.24 -24.70
CA HIS A 160 -2.72 5.27 -25.72
C HIS A 160 -1.37 5.11 -26.41
N ALA A 161 -1.36 5.02 -27.75
CA ALA A 161 -0.18 4.67 -28.55
C ALA A 161 1.05 5.58 -28.35
N VAL A 162 0.84 6.85 -27.99
CA VAL A 162 1.92 7.82 -27.69
C VAL A 162 2.20 7.95 -26.19
N ARG A 163 1.18 8.29 -25.39
CA ARG A 163 1.32 8.59 -23.96
C ARG A 163 1.66 7.38 -23.09
N GLY A 164 1.16 6.18 -23.40
CA GLY A 164 1.52 4.96 -22.66
C GLY A 164 3.03 4.70 -22.68
N PRO A 165 3.66 4.59 -23.87
CA PRO A 165 5.12 4.48 -23.97
C PRO A 165 5.89 5.66 -23.36
N LEU A 166 5.34 6.89 -23.45
CA LEU A 166 5.95 8.07 -22.83
C LEU A 166 6.03 7.92 -21.30
N LEU A 167 4.91 7.60 -20.65
CA LEU A 167 4.84 7.41 -19.19
C LEU A 167 5.69 6.22 -18.73
N ALA A 168 5.78 5.15 -19.53
CA ALA A 168 6.65 4.02 -19.26
C ALA A 168 8.15 4.35 -19.37
N GLY A 169 8.50 5.41 -20.09
CA GLY A 169 9.88 5.86 -20.30
C GLY A 169 10.39 6.87 -19.26
N ILE A 170 9.60 7.22 -18.24
CA ILE A 170 9.93 8.25 -17.24
C ILE A 170 10.17 7.62 -15.88
N GLY A 171 11.26 8.00 -15.22
CA GLY A 171 11.59 7.57 -13.86
C GLY A 171 11.93 6.09 -13.73
N THR A 172 12.14 5.68 -12.48
CA THR A 172 12.59 4.34 -12.09
C THR A 172 11.53 3.68 -11.20
N PRO A 173 11.18 2.39 -11.43
CA PRO A 173 10.31 1.65 -10.53
C PRO A 173 10.89 1.64 -9.11
N CYS A 174 10.05 1.95 -8.12
CA CYS A 174 10.45 2.16 -6.75
C CYS A 174 9.44 1.53 -5.77
N LEU A 175 9.97 0.97 -4.68
CA LEU A 175 9.21 0.69 -3.47
C LEU A 175 9.60 1.72 -2.41
N VAL A 176 8.63 2.49 -1.93
CA VAL A 176 8.82 3.31 -0.73
C VAL A 176 8.40 2.46 0.48
N GLU A 177 9.38 1.99 1.23
CA GLU A 177 9.17 1.20 2.45
C GLU A 177 9.02 2.14 3.64
N ALA A 178 7.94 1.99 4.40
CA ALA A 178 7.57 2.94 5.45
C ALA A 178 6.90 2.27 6.67
N GLU A 179 7.03 2.96 7.80
CA GLU A 179 6.21 2.74 9.00
C GLU A 179 5.02 3.72 8.98
N VAL A 180 3.83 3.20 8.69
CA VAL A 180 2.60 3.96 8.54
C VAL A 180 1.81 3.93 9.84
N PRO A 181 1.56 5.06 10.52
CA PRO A 181 0.75 5.09 11.74
C PRO A 181 -0.65 4.51 11.46
N ILE A 182 -1.09 3.53 12.24
CA ILE A 182 -2.42 2.94 12.06
C ILE A 182 -3.52 3.99 12.23
N SER A 183 -3.30 4.95 13.13
CA SER A 183 -4.20 6.09 13.33
C SER A 183 -4.36 6.98 12.10
N SER A 184 -3.41 6.96 11.16
CA SER A 184 -3.45 7.73 9.91
C SER A 184 -4.12 6.98 8.77
N LEU A 185 -4.47 5.71 8.95
CA LEU A 185 -5.15 4.93 7.94
C LEU A 185 -6.62 5.33 7.84
N ARG A 186 -7.22 5.06 6.69
CA ARG A 186 -8.66 5.25 6.51
C ARG A 186 -9.43 4.49 7.60
N GLY A 187 -10.42 5.16 8.19
CA GLY A 187 -11.29 4.58 9.24
C GLY A 187 -12.01 3.31 8.80
N PRO A 188 -12.82 2.73 9.71
CA PRO A 188 -12.79 1.30 10.04
C PRO A 188 -12.31 0.42 8.89
N SER A 189 -10.99 0.22 8.85
CA SER A 189 -10.37 -0.77 7.99
C SER A 189 -10.55 -2.14 8.63
N PHE A 190 -10.72 -3.18 7.80
CA PHE A 190 -10.78 -4.58 8.27
C PHE A 190 -9.45 -5.07 8.89
N LEU A 191 -8.54 -4.15 9.25
CA LEU A 191 -7.23 -4.41 9.82
C LEU A 191 -7.33 -5.20 11.11
N ASP A 192 -8.15 -4.74 12.06
CA ASP A 192 -8.34 -5.42 13.35
C ASP A 192 -8.79 -6.87 13.19
N MET A 193 -9.75 -7.12 12.28
CA MET A 193 -10.19 -8.47 11.95
C MET A 193 -9.06 -9.29 11.33
N LYS A 194 -8.28 -8.72 10.42
CA LYS A 194 -7.14 -9.40 9.78
C LYS A 194 -6.02 -9.70 10.77
N VAL A 195 -5.73 -8.79 11.69
CA VAL A 195 -4.78 -8.98 12.80
C VAL A 195 -5.23 -10.12 13.70
N ALA A 196 -6.50 -10.12 14.14
CA ALA A 196 -7.05 -11.20 14.94
C ALA A 196 -6.98 -12.55 14.21
N ARG A 197 -7.35 -12.58 12.92
CA ARG A 197 -7.26 -13.79 12.09
C ARG A 197 -5.83 -14.28 11.93
N GLN A 198 -4.88 -13.40 11.63
CA GLN A 198 -3.48 -13.76 11.46
C GLN A 198 -2.90 -14.37 12.73
N PHE A 199 -3.22 -13.78 13.89
CA PHE A 199 -2.86 -14.36 15.18
C PHE A 199 -3.45 -15.75 15.37
N LEU A 200 -4.72 -15.97 15.04
CA LEU A 200 -5.36 -17.27 15.15
C LEU A 200 -4.74 -18.31 14.21
N ILE A 201 -4.34 -17.93 12.99
CA ILE A 201 -3.65 -18.80 12.04
C ILE A 201 -2.30 -19.26 12.61
N TRP A 202 -1.50 -18.35 13.19
CA TRP A 202 -0.28 -18.73 13.89
C TRP A 202 -0.53 -19.64 15.09
N ASN A 203 -1.73 -19.61 15.66
CA ASN A 203 -2.18 -20.50 16.74
C ASN A 203 -3.05 -21.67 16.24
N GLY A 204 -2.89 -22.06 14.97
CA GLY A 204 -3.44 -23.30 14.41
C GLY A 204 -4.88 -23.23 13.88
N LEU A 205 -5.47 -22.04 13.73
CA LEU A 205 -6.71 -21.88 12.97
C LEU A 205 -6.46 -22.20 11.49
N GLN A 206 -7.31 -23.05 10.92
CA GLN A 206 -7.34 -23.31 9.48
C GLN A 206 -8.49 -22.52 8.87
N THR A 207 -8.18 -21.63 7.93
CA THR A 207 -9.18 -20.81 7.23
C THR A 207 -8.65 -20.43 5.85
N SER A 208 -9.56 -20.24 4.88
CA SER A 208 -9.27 -19.69 3.56
C SER A 208 -9.49 -18.17 3.49
N GLU A 209 -9.95 -17.56 4.58
CA GLU A 209 -10.21 -16.12 4.64
C GLU A 209 -8.91 -15.31 4.50
N PRO A 210 -8.90 -14.25 3.68
CA PRO A 210 -7.69 -13.51 3.39
C PRO A 210 -7.18 -12.70 4.59
N VAL A 211 -5.85 -12.59 4.69
CA VAL A 211 -5.13 -11.82 5.72
C VAL A 211 -4.30 -10.68 5.14
N LEU A 212 -3.98 -10.72 3.85
CA LEU A 212 -3.26 -9.64 3.17
C LEU A 212 -4.06 -8.34 3.29
N HIS A 213 -3.39 -7.26 3.68
CA HIS A 213 -4.02 -5.97 3.92
C HIS A 213 -3.39 -4.89 3.07
N THR A 214 -4.23 -4.22 2.29
CA THR A 214 -3.94 -2.94 1.68
C THR A 214 -4.81 -1.88 2.34
N ASP A 215 -4.30 -0.66 2.44
CA ASP A 215 -5.06 0.51 2.85
C ASP A 215 -4.38 1.80 2.36
N CYS A 216 -4.98 2.94 2.65
CA CYS A 216 -4.39 4.24 2.40
C CYS A 216 -4.21 5.06 3.67
N ALA A 217 -3.05 5.71 3.77
CA ALA A 217 -2.85 6.82 4.70
C ALA A 217 -3.61 8.05 4.20
N ILE A 218 -4.32 8.71 5.10
CA ILE A 218 -5.08 9.95 4.88
C ILE A 218 -4.42 11.16 5.55
N GLU A 219 -3.21 10.98 6.07
CA GLU A 219 -2.33 12.04 6.57
C GLU A 219 -0.96 11.96 5.86
N PRO A 220 -0.24 13.08 5.71
CA PRO A 220 1.14 13.06 5.21
C PRO A 220 2.04 12.20 6.09
N LEU A 221 2.95 11.45 5.46
CA LEU A 221 3.98 10.69 6.19
C LEU A 221 5.24 11.52 6.33
N PRO A 222 5.76 11.76 7.55
CA PRO A 222 7.00 12.50 7.74
C PRO A 222 8.20 11.69 7.25
N ALA A 223 9.32 12.35 6.93
CA ALA A 223 10.54 11.70 6.46
C ALA A 223 11.03 10.57 7.39
N ARG A 224 10.86 10.73 8.72
CA ARG A 224 11.21 9.70 9.72
C ARG A 224 10.42 8.39 9.60
N SER A 225 9.26 8.41 8.93
CA SER A 225 8.46 7.21 8.65
C SER A 225 8.97 6.46 7.43
N ILE A 226 9.81 7.08 6.59
CA ILE A 226 10.37 6.44 5.40
C ILE A 226 11.62 5.67 5.81
N LEU A 227 11.54 4.34 5.76
CA LEU A 227 12.67 3.48 6.13
C LEU A 227 13.72 3.46 5.03
N ARG A 228 13.27 3.28 3.78
CA ARG A 228 14.11 3.31 2.59
C ARG A 228 13.28 3.45 1.31
N ILE A 229 13.94 3.87 0.24
CA ILE A 229 13.41 3.81 -1.13
C ILE A 229 14.25 2.80 -1.87
N ILE A 230 13.62 1.71 -2.32
CA ILE A 230 14.25 0.58 -2.99
C ILE A 230 13.99 0.76 -4.49
N GLU A 231 15.06 0.87 -5.27
CA GLU A 231 15.01 1.21 -6.68
C GLU A 231 15.31 -0.01 -7.56
N PHE A 232 14.65 -0.11 -8.72
CA PHE A 232 15.00 -1.07 -9.76
C PHE A 232 16.17 -0.55 -10.65
N PRO A 233 17.10 -1.39 -11.13
CA PRO A 233 17.26 -2.81 -10.80
C PRO A 233 18.09 -2.98 -9.51
N GLY A 234 17.53 -3.69 -8.54
CA GLY A 234 18.20 -4.01 -7.28
C GLY A 234 17.74 -5.35 -6.76
N SER A 235 18.62 -6.12 -6.12
CA SER A 235 18.30 -7.46 -5.60
C SER A 235 17.14 -7.43 -4.61
N ASP A 236 17.12 -6.43 -3.72
CA ASP A 236 16.04 -6.25 -2.75
C ASP A 236 14.71 -5.93 -3.46
N PHE A 237 14.75 -5.11 -4.51
CA PHE A 237 13.56 -4.79 -5.31
C PHE A 237 13.01 -6.06 -5.95
N THR A 238 13.86 -6.83 -6.62
CA THR A 238 13.47 -8.07 -7.29
C THR A 238 12.94 -9.09 -6.28
N ALA A 239 13.60 -9.28 -5.13
CA ALA A 239 13.15 -10.21 -4.11
C ALA A 239 11.78 -9.82 -3.53
N LEU A 240 11.54 -8.52 -3.31
CA LEU A 240 10.29 -8.02 -2.75
C LEU A 240 9.14 -8.02 -3.76
N THR A 241 9.41 -7.91 -5.06
CA THR A 241 8.37 -7.82 -6.11
C THR A 241 8.15 -9.12 -6.89
N GLY A 242 9.15 -9.99 -6.98
CA GLY A 242 9.14 -11.15 -7.89
C GLY A 242 9.13 -10.76 -9.37
N CYS A 243 9.57 -9.54 -9.71
CA CYS A 243 9.42 -8.99 -11.06
C CYS A 243 10.27 -9.69 -12.14
N ASP A 244 11.23 -10.52 -11.73
CA ASP A 244 12.04 -11.36 -12.62
C ASP A 244 11.23 -12.48 -13.28
N ALA A 245 10.14 -12.91 -12.64
CA ALA A 245 9.23 -13.94 -13.16
C ALA A 245 8.07 -13.38 -14.02
N TRP A 246 7.96 -12.06 -14.16
CA TRP A 246 6.83 -11.41 -14.82
C TRP A 246 6.85 -11.56 -16.34
N GLN A 247 5.67 -11.62 -16.94
CA GLN A 247 5.54 -11.58 -18.40
C GLN A 247 5.94 -10.20 -18.94
N LYS A 248 5.51 -9.13 -18.25
CA LYS A 248 5.86 -7.74 -18.59
C LYS A 248 7.14 -7.33 -17.84
N GLN A 249 8.23 -7.20 -18.59
CA GLN A 249 9.51 -6.80 -18.04
C GLN A 249 9.54 -5.31 -17.68
N LEU A 250 10.03 -4.99 -16.48
CA LEU A 250 10.23 -3.62 -16.03
C LEU A 250 11.43 -2.97 -16.72
N THR A 251 11.38 -1.64 -16.83
CA THR A 251 12.42 -0.84 -17.46
C THR A 251 12.87 0.28 -16.54
N VAL A 252 14.09 0.80 -16.76
CA VAL A 252 14.53 2.07 -16.18
C VAL A 252 14.27 3.19 -17.20
N GLY A 253 13.62 4.26 -16.76
CA GLY A 253 13.27 5.41 -17.57
C GLY A 253 14.24 6.57 -17.34
N ARG A 254 13.97 7.69 -18.01
CA ARG A 254 14.73 8.93 -17.88
C ARG A 254 14.22 9.77 -16.70
N GLY A 255 15.14 10.46 -16.02
CA GLY A 255 14.83 11.43 -14.94
C GLY A 255 15.26 11.02 -13.55
#